data_AF-A0A3R6Q0I3-F1
#
_entry.id   AF-A0A3R6Q0I3-F1
#
_cell.length_a   1.000
_cell.length_b   1.000
_cell.length_c   1.000
_cell.angle_alpha   90.00
_cell.angle_beta   90.00
_cell.angle_gamma   90.00
#
_symmetry.space_group_name_H-M   'P 1'
#
loop_
_entity.id
_entity.type
_entity.pdbx_description
1 polymer ?
#
loop_
_entity_poly.entity_id
_entity_poly.type
_entity_poly.pdbx_seq_one_letter_code
_entity_poly.pdbx_strand_id
1 'polypeptide(L)'
;METEKKQTDEKKELRTGFTTGTCAAACTRAAVLFLCTGEAPAAAETVTPSGVRAILPIVRAEREEDSAVCGVQKDSGDDPDVTNGTLVCARAVLACHDSITESGYTDPAYPGIEVTGGEGIGMVTRDGLSCPVGHYAINPVPRTAIFREAALARREAGMPEIPLRIEISIPSGRELAEKTFNPHLGIIGGISVLGTTGIVNPMSEAALVETIRLDIRVHAQEDVSLLAVAPGNYGERFLKEETGLSMENFIKCSNFIGTSFKMLSQEGIHQALLAGHVGKLVKVAGGVMNTHSRYGDRRMEILSACARTVGFPEADALLPMNTTEEAADFLYEHGYLKQVMEQVANQVKAVLEEESGVQTEVMLFSSNYGLMARTAGADAYVRELLEMERGVEEDIKY
;
A
#
# COMPACT_ATOMS: atom_id res chain seq x y z
N MET A 1 21.55 -28.02 42.13
CA MET A 1 21.03 -26.73 42.63
C MET A 1 21.64 -25.65 41.74
N GLU A 2 21.38 -25.62 40.44
CA GLU A 2 20.09 -25.29 39.79
C GLU A 2 19.38 -24.10 40.43
N THR A 3 19.49 -22.96 39.76
CA THR A 3 18.34 -22.08 39.51
C THR A 3 18.66 -21.24 38.28
N GLU A 4 18.38 -21.84 37.11
CA GLU A 4 18.20 -21.10 35.86
C GLU A 4 17.01 -20.15 36.03
N LYS A 5 17.27 -18.85 35.91
CA LYS A 5 16.21 -17.87 35.66
C LYS A 5 15.82 -17.98 34.19
N LYS A 6 14.76 -18.75 33.92
CA LYS A 6 13.95 -18.57 32.71
C LYS A 6 13.37 -17.16 32.73
N GLN A 7 13.93 -16.25 31.95
CA GLN A 7 13.20 -15.07 31.49
C GLN A 7 12.19 -15.55 30.46
N THR A 8 10.94 -15.66 30.88
CA THR A 8 9.80 -15.72 29.97
C THR A 8 9.70 -14.37 29.28
N ASP A 9 10.00 -14.32 27.98
CA ASP A 9 9.59 -13.23 27.09
C ASP A 9 8.05 -13.21 27.05
N GLU A 10 7.44 -12.46 27.96
CA GLU A 10 6.06 -12.01 27.78
C GLU A 10 6.05 -11.13 26.53
N LYS A 11 5.43 -11.63 25.46
CA LYS A 11 5.17 -10.88 24.23
C LYS A 11 4.36 -9.64 24.61
N LYS A 12 5.03 -8.51 24.78
CA LYS A 12 4.40 -7.22 25.05
C LYS A 12 3.44 -6.92 23.90
N GLU A 13 2.14 -6.83 24.18
CA GLU A 13 1.16 -6.42 23.18
C GLU A 13 1.52 -5.01 22.70
N LEU A 14 1.71 -4.87 21.39
CA LEU A 14 2.08 -3.61 20.77
C LEU A 14 0.88 -2.65 20.82
N ARG A 15 1.14 -1.39 21.15
CA ARG A 15 0.11 -0.36 21.26
C ARG A 15 -0.46 -0.04 19.88
N THR A 16 -1.79 0.01 19.78
CA THR A 16 -2.50 0.53 18.60
C THR A 16 -2.57 2.05 18.63
N GLY A 17 -2.71 2.67 17.46
CA GLY A 17 -2.92 4.12 17.33
C GLY A 17 -4.20 4.49 16.59
N PHE A 18 -4.30 5.75 16.21
CA PHE A 18 -5.41 6.30 15.44
C PHE A 18 -4.93 6.76 14.05
N THR A 19 -5.78 6.57 13.04
CA THR A 19 -5.44 6.93 11.66
C THR A 19 -5.55 8.44 11.45
N THR A 20 -4.98 8.95 10.34
CA THR A 20 -5.14 10.35 9.94
C THR A 20 -6.61 10.74 9.81
N GLY A 21 -7.46 9.83 9.31
CA GLY A 21 -8.91 10.03 9.24
C GLY A 21 -9.60 10.23 10.60
N THR A 22 -9.22 9.45 11.62
CA THR A 22 -9.75 9.62 12.98
C THR A 22 -9.32 10.96 13.57
N CYS A 23 -8.05 11.32 13.42
CA CYS A 23 -7.54 12.62 13.86
C CYS A 23 -8.28 13.77 13.17
N ALA A 24 -8.47 13.69 11.85
CA ALA A 24 -9.19 14.70 11.08
C ALA A 24 -10.64 14.87 11.56
N ALA A 25 -11.38 13.76 11.71
CA ALA A 25 -12.77 13.80 12.19
C ALA A 25 -12.89 14.38 13.61
N ALA A 26 -11.98 14.00 14.52
CA ALA A 26 -11.93 14.55 15.88
C ALA A 26 -11.63 16.06 15.89
N CYS A 27 -10.65 16.50 15.07
CA CYS A 27 -10.33 17.92 14.90
C CYS A 27 -11.50 18.69 14.31
N THR A 28 -12.23 18.11 13.34
CA THR A 28 -13.42 18.73 12.75
C THR A 28 -14.48 18.98 13.79
N ARG A 29 -14.80 17.97 14.62
CA ARG A 29 -15.74 18.13 15.73
C ARG A 29 -15.33 19.27 16.64
N ALA A 30 -14.06 19.28 17.05
CA ALA A 30 -13.53 20.29 17.96
C ALA A 30 -13.57 21.70 17.37
N ALA A 31 -13.17 21.85 16.10
CA ALA A 31 -13.16 23.13 15.39
C ALA A 31 -14.57 23.70 15.20
N VAL A 32 -15.55 22.86 14.85
CA VAL A 32 -16.94 23.31 14.71
C VAL A 32 -17.52 23.73 16.06
N LEU A 33 -17.30 22.95 17.13
CA LEU A 33 -17.73 23.34 18.48
C LEU A 33 -17.09 24.65 18.93
N PHE A 34 -15.77 24.80 18.69
CA PHE A 34 -15.05 26.02 19.05
C PHE A 34 -15.56 27.24 18.28
N LEU A 35 -15.80 27.08 16.97
CA LEU A 35 -16.39 28.13 16.13
C LEU A 35 -17.74 28.59 16.69
N CYS A 36 -18.62 27.65 17.01
CA CYS A 36 -20.00 27.93 17.44
C CYS A 36 -20.09 28.50 18.86
N THR A 37 -19.31 27.97 19.80
CA THR A 37 -19.43 28.30 21.23
C THR A 37 -18.46 29.39 21.68
N GLY A 38 -17.36 29.59 20.97
CA GLY A 38 -16.27 30.46 21.40
C GLY A 38 -15.37 29.85 22.49
N GLU A 39 -15.69 28.65 22.98
CA GLU A 39 -14.91 27.93 23.98
C GLU A 39 -14.20 26.74 23.34
N ALA A 40 -12.87 26.70 23.46
CA ALA A 40 -12.09 25.59 22.92
C ALA A 40 -12.41 24.31 23.72
N PRO A 41 -12.76 23.18 23.05
CA PRO A 41 -12.98 21.92 23.74
C PRO A 41 -11.74 21.46 24.52
N ALA A 42 -11.95 20.72 25.61
CA ALA A 42 -10.85 20.19 26.42
C ALA A 42 -10.04 19.10 25.67
N ALA A 43 -10.68 18.38 24.75
CA ALA A 43 -10.07 17.38 23.90
C ALA A 43 -10.85 17.27 22.58
N ALA A 44 -10.17 16.78 21.55
CA ALA A 44 -10.81 16.40 20.30
C ALA A 44 -11.29 14.96 20.40
N GLU A 45 -12.57 14.72 20.12
CA GLU A 45 -13.19 13.41 20.32
C GLU A 45 -13.98 12.96 19.09
N THR A 46 -13.99 11.65 18.84
CA THR A 46 -14.86 11.03 17.84
C THR A 46 -15.03 9.54 18.14
N VAL A 47 -15.97 8.89 17.47
CA VAL A 47 -16.09 7.43 17.46
C VAL A 47 -15.59 6.93 16.11
N THR A 48 -14.57 6.08 16.13
CA THR A 48 -13.99 5.49 14.92
C THR A 48 -15.02 4.62 14.18
N PRO A 49 -14.82 4.32 12.88
CA PRO A 49 -15.64 3.36 12.15
C PRO A 49 -15.74 1.99 12.83
N SER A 50 -14.71 1.55 13.57
CA SER A 50 -14.72 0.32 14.37
C SER A 50 -15.48 0.42 15.71
N GLY A 51 -16.06 1.58 16.03
CA GLY A 51 -16.83 1.81 17.27
C GLY A 51 -15.99 2.19 18.48
N VAL A 52 -14.68 2.40 18.32
CA VAL A 52 -13.78 2.80 19.42
C VAL A 52 -13.88 4.32 19.62
N ARG A 53 -14.02 4.77 20.88
CA ARG A 53 -13.98 6.20 21.19
C ARG A 53 -12.52 6.68 21.20
N ALA A 54 -12.21 7.64 20.34
CA ALA A 54 -10.94 8.34 20.31
C ALA A 54 -11.06 9.65 21.09
N ILE A 55 -10.13 9.90 22.02
CA ILE A 55 -10.02 11.14 22.80
C ILE A 55 -8.57 11.60 22.65
N LEU A 56 -8.38 12.73 21.98
CA LEU A 56 -7.07 13.21 21.52
C LEU A 56 -6.78 14.58 22.15
N PRO A 57 -5.60 14.78 22.76
CA PRO A 57 -5.20 16.09 23.26
C PRO A 57 -5.12 17.11 22.12
N ILE A 58 -5.80 18.25 22.28
CA ILE A 58 -5.70 19.36 21.36
C ILE A 58 -4.37 20.07 21.62
N VAL A 59 -3.54 20.19 20.58
CA VAL A 59 -2.23 20.86 20.62
C VAL A 59 -2.24 22.20 19.88
N ARG A 60 -3.31 22.48 19.13
CA ARG A 60 -3.55 23.76 18.45
C ARG A 60 -5.03 24.12 18.53
N ALA A 61 -5.34 25.35 18.94
CA ALA A 61 -6.70 25.90 18.94
C ALA A 61 -6.62 27.40 18.68
N GLU A 62 -7.12 27.85 17.55
CA GLU A 62 -7.19 29.27 17.18
C GLU A 62 -8.61 29.56 16.65
N ARG A 63 -9.14 30.75 16.95
CA ARG A 63 -10.48 31.17 16.52
C ARG A 63 -10.45 32.62 16.05
N GLU A 64 -11.15 32.85 14.95
CA GLU A 64 -11.44 34.14 14.35
C GLU A 64 -12.96 34.39 14.40
N GLU A 65 -13.44 35.46 13.75
CA GLU A 65 -14.87 35.81 13.77
C GLU A 65 -15.74 34.76 13.05
N ASP A 66 -15.28 34.27 11.90
CA ASP A 66 -16.00 33.36 11.01
C ASP A 66 -15.32 32.00 10.84
N SER A 67 -14.21 31.76 11.56
CA SER A 67 -13.46 30.52 11.47
C SER A 67 -12.86 30.05 12.79
N ALA A 68 -12.64 28.75 12.91
CA ALA A 68 -11.86 28.17 14.00
C ALA A 68 -11.05 26.97 13.49
N VAL A 69 -9.88 26.77 14.06
CA VAL A 69 -9.00 25.64 13.77
C VAL A 69 -8.67 24.90 15.05
N CYS A 70 -8.74 23.57 14.98
CA CYS A 70 -8.24 22.67 16.00
C CYS A 70 -7.26 21.68 15.39
N GLY A 71 -6.22 21.34 16.14
CA GLY A 71 -5.20 20.38 15.71
C GLY A 71 -4.79 19.42 16.82
N VAL A 72 -4.49 18.19 16.42
CA VAL A 72 -4.01 17.10 17.29
C VAL A 72 -2.72 16.52 16.72
N GLN A 73 -1.88 15.98 17.59
CA GLN A 73 -0.73 15.19 17.17
C GLN A 73 -1.16 13.72 16.97
N LYS A 74 -0.90 13.15 15.79
CA LYS A 74 -1.24 11.76 15.50
C LYS A 74 -0.35 10.82 16.31
N ASP A 75 -0.97 9.87 17.02
CA ASP A 75 -0.30 8.74 17.67
C ASP A 75 -0.66 7.45 16.95
N SER A 76 0.34 6.78 16.40
CA SER A 76 0.22 5.53 15.64
C SER A 76 0.47 4.29 16.51
N GLY A 77 0.64 4.49 17.82
CA GLY A 77 1.03 3.42 18.74
C GLY A 77 2.46 3.00 18.48
N ASP A 78 2.69 1.69 18.42
CA ASP A 78 4.01 1.10 18.15
C ASP A 78 4.20 0.74 16.66
N ASP A 79 3.30 1.16 15.77
CA ASP A 79 3.47 1.00 14.32
C ASP A 79 4.56 1.96 13.80
N PRO A 80 5.52 1.51 12.97
CA PRO A 80 6.49 2.38 12.32
C PRO A 80 5.86 3.20 11.17
N ASP A 81 4.75 3.86 11.45
CA ASP A 81 4.01 4.72 10.52
C ASP A 81 4.76 6.03 10.31
N VAL A 82 5.08 6.36 9.06
CA VAL A 82 5.79 7.59 8.69
C VAL A 82 5.03 8.87 9.05
N THR A 83 3.71 8.78 9.22
CA THR A 83 2.84 9.89 9.63
C THR A 83 2.69 10.00 11.15
N ASN A 84 3.36 9.14 11.93
CA ASN A 84 3.35 9.24 13.38
C ASN A 84 3.94 10.56 13.87
N GLY A 85 3.30 11.17 14.87
CA GLY A 85 3.72 12.46 15.42
C GLY A 85 3.39 13.67 14.54
N THR A 86 2.75 13.48 13.38
CA THR A 86 2.36 14.61 12.52
C THR A 86 1.22 15.42 13.14
N LEU A 87 1.20 16.73 12.91
CA LEU A 87 0.08 17.59 13.27
C LEU A 87 -1.04 17.43 12.23
N VAL A 88 -2.24 17.06 12.68
CA VAL A 88 -3.45 17.01 11.86
C VAL A 88 -4.39 18.10 12.32
N CYS A 89 -4.75 19.01 11.41
CA CYS A 89 -5.63 20.15 11.67
C CYS A 89 -6.95 20.01 10.90
N ALA A 90 -8.01 20.56 11.47
CA ALA A 90 -9.24 20.87 10.75
C ALA A 90 -9.61 22.33 11.02
N ARG A 91 -9.88 23.09 9.96
CA ARG A 91 -10.39 24.45 10.02
C ARG A 91 -11.86 24.45 9.60
N ALA A 92 -12.74 24.87 10.49
CA ALA A 92 -14.15 25.12 10.20
C ALA A 92 -14.32 26.60 9.86
N VAL A 93 -15.00 26.89 8.75
CA VAL A 93 -15.25 28.24 8.26
C VAL A 93 -16.72 28.38 7.91
N LEU A 94 -17.35 29.49 8.29
CA LEU A 94 -18.66 29.86 7.76
C LEU A 94 -18.52 30.20 6.27
N ALA A 95 -19.16 29.42 5.41
CA ALA A 95 -19.09 29.58 3.96
C ALA A 95 -20.33 30.30 3.42
N CYS A 96 -20.18 30.97 2.27
CA CYS A 96 -21.33 31.40 1.49
C CYS A 96 -21.81 30.25 0.59
N HIS A 97 -23.12 30.21 0.31
CA HIS A 97 -23.77 29.11 -0.42
C HIS A 97 -23.15 28.82 -1.81
N ASP A 98 -22.51 29.81 -2.42
CA ASP A 98 -21.91 29.71 -3.77
C ASP A 98 -20.42 29.33 -3.77
N SER A 99 -19.82 29.07 -2.61
CA SER A 99 -18.38 28.85 -2.49
C SER A 99 -18.00 27.37 -2.39
N ILE A 100 -18.44 26.49 -3.30
CA ILE A 100 -17.91 25.12 -3.31
C ILE A 100 -16.60 25.13 -4.09
N THR A 101 -15.52 24.60 -3.51
CA THR A 101 -14.25 24.42 -4.21
C THR A 101 -14.37 23.25 -5.18
N GLU A 102 -13.84 23.40 -6.40
CA GLU A 102 -13.89 22.34 -7.43
C GLU A 102 -13.24 21.03 -6.96
N SER A 103 -12.15 21.13 -6.18
CA SER A 103 -11.41 19.99 -5.61
C SER A 103 -11.98 19.46 -4.29
N GLY A 104 -12.99 20.13 -3.74
CA GLY A 104 -13.65 19.76 -2.49
C GLY A 104 -14.70 18.66 -2.68
N TYR A 105 -15.34 18.28 -1.58
CA TYR A 105 -16.38 17.26 -1.56
C TYR A 105 -17.65 17.80 -0.93
N THR A 106 -18.78 17.33 -1.45
CA THR A 106 -20.10 17.50 -0.85
C THR A 106 -20.78 16.14 -0.72
N ASP A 107 -21.71 16.02 0.22
CA ASP A 107 -22.50 14.80 0.43
C ASP A 107 -23.98 15.19 0.63
N PRO A 108 -24.91 14.67 -0.20
CA PRO A 108 -26.33 14.96 -0.05
C PRO A 108 -26.92 14.61 1.33
N ALA A 109 -26.31 13.68 2.07
CA ALA A 109 -26.71 13.35 3.43
C ALA A 109 -26.36 14.45 4.45
N TYR A 110 -25.46 15.37 4.08
CA TYR A 110 -24.96 16.45 4.93
C TYR A 110 -25.02 17.81 4.19
N PRO A 111 -26.23 18.32 3.89
CA PRO A 111 -26.40 19.54 3.12
C PRO A 111 -25.78 20.75 3.82
N GLY A 112 -25.19 21.64 3.02
CA GLY A 112 -24.52 22.84 3.50
C GLY A 112 -23.19 22.56 4.20
N ILE A 113 -22.60 21.37 4.06
CA ILE A 113 -21.25 21.08 4.53
C ILE A 113 -20.40 20.71 3.32
N GLU A 114 -19.25 21.37 3.20
CA GLU A 114 -18.19 21.06 2.25
C GLU A 114 -16.97 20.55 3.02
N VAL A 115 -16.32 19.51 2.50
CA VAL A 115 -15.03 19.01 3.02
C VAL A 115 -13.97 19.19 1.95
N THR A 116 -12.89 19.89 2.26
CA THR A 116 -11.77 20.13 1.36
C THR A 116 -10.43 19.86 2.04
N GLY A 117 -9.35 19.87 1.27
CA GLY A 117 -7.98 19.77 1.77
C GLY A 117 -7.26 21.11 1.72
N GLY A 118 -6.30 21.28 2.62
CA GLY A 118 -5.38 22.42 2.68
C GLY A 118 -3.93 21.96 2.58
N GLU A 119 -3.05 22.67 3.28
CA GLU A 119 -1.61 22.39 3.29
C GLU A 119 -1.31 20.92 3.61
N GLY A 120 -0.47 20.31 2.76
CA GLY A 120 0.05 18.96 2.92
C GLY A 120 -0.96 17.82 2.71
N ILE A 121 -2.18 18.10 2.26
CA ILE A 121 -3.08 17.08 1.70
C ILE A 121 -2.80 16.94 0.20
N GLY A 122 -2.56 15.71 -0.25
CA GLY A 122 -2.26 15.45 -1.65
C GLY A 122 -3.47 15.62 -2.57
N MET A 123 -3.24 15.91 -3.85
CA MET A 123 -4.25 15.89 -4.91
C MET A 123 -4.11 14.64 -5.76
N VAL A 124 -5.25 14.06 -6.15
CA VAL A 124 -5.30 12.88 -7.01
C VAL A 124 -5.15 13.29 -8.47
N THR A 125 -4.21 12.64 -9.17
CA THR A 125 -3.91 12.89 -10.58
C THR A 125 -4.04 11.66 -11.47
N ARG A 126 -4.28 10.48 -10.89
CA ARG A 126 -4.51 9.23 -11.62
C ARG A 126 -5.83 8.60 -11.20
N ASP A 127 -6.48 7.92 -12.14
CA ASP A 127 -7.68 7.13 -11.89
C ASP A 127 -7.36 5.86 -11.09
N GLY A 128 -8.41 5.15 -10.65
CA GLY A 128 -8.29 3.89 -9.91
C GLY A 128 -8.19 4.05 -8.39
N LEU A 129 -7.97 5.26 -7.91
CA LEU A 129 -8.08 5.59 -6.48
C LEU A 129 -9.54 5.79 -6.05
N SER A 130 -9.78 5.67 -4.74
CA SER A 130 -11.12 5.91 -4.16
C SER A 130 -11.52 7.38 -4.14
N CYS A 131 -10.59 8.28 -4.44
CA CYS A 131 -10.78 9.70 -4.58
C CYS A 131 -10.69 10.05 -6.07
N PRO A 132 -11.62 10.83 -6.65
CA PRO A 132 -11.58 11.17 -8.07
C PRO A 132 -10.41 12.09 -8.42
N VAL A 133 -9.96 12.06 -9.67
CA VAL A 133 -8.94 12.97 -10.21
C VAL A 133 -9.38 14.43 -10.03
N GLY A 134 -8.43 15.28 -9.64
CA GLY A 134 -8.66 16.71 -9.38
C GLY A 134 -9.14 17.03 -7.96
N HIS A 135 -9.42 16.01 -7.13
CA HIS A 135 -9.82 16.19 -5.74
C HIS A 135 -8.68 15.91 -4.74
N TYR A 136 -8.81 16.47 -3.54
CA TYR A 136 -7.92 16.15 -2.42
C TYR A 136 -8.05 14.69 -2.00
N ALA A 137 -6.93 14.05 -1.62
CA ALA A 137 -6.84 12.65 -1.24
C ALA A 137 -7.43 12.36 0.16
N ILE A 138 -8.71 12.67 0.35
CA ILE A 138 -9.49 12.40 1.57
C ILE A 138 -10.42 11.21 1.28
N ASN A 139 -10.01 10.03 1.72
CA ASN A 139 -10.69 8.77 1.38
C ASN A 139 -12.15 8.72 1.87
N PRO A 140 -13.03 7.92 1.24
CA PRO A 140 -14.45 7.91 1.52
C PRO A 140 -14.82 7.72 3.00
N VAL A 141 -14.20 6.75 3.69
CA VAL A 141 -14.51 6.47 5.10
C VAL A 141 -14.14 7.66 6.02
N PRO A 142 -12.91 8.19 5.99
CA PRO A 142 -12.57 9.45 6.68
C PRO A 142 -13.47 10.61 6.29
N ARG A 143 -13.78 10.77 5.00
CA ARG A 143 -14.61 11.86 4.49
C ARG A 143 -16.02 11.82 5.09
N THR A 144 -16.67 10.65 5.10
CA THR A 144 -17.96 10.47 5.75
C THR A 144 -17.90 10.73 7.26
N ALA A 145 -16.81 10.34 7.93
CA ALA A 145 -16.63 10.63 9.36
C ALA A 145 -16.52 12.15 9.61
N ILE A 146 -15.77 12.87 8.78
CA ILE A 146 -15.63 14.33 8.85
C ILE A 146 -16.98 15.03 8.66
N PHE A 147 -17.75 14.66 7.62
CA PHE A 147 -19.09 15.21 7.41
C PHE A 147 -20.02 14.97 8.60
N ARG A 148 -20.02 13.74 9.11
CA ARG A 148 -20.81 13.35 10.28
C ARG A 148 -20.46 14.18 11.51
N GLU A 149 -19.18 14.31 11.83
CA GLU A 149 -18.74 15.04 13.02
C GLU A 149 -19.03 16.54 12.91
N ALA A 150 -18.86 17.14 11.73
CA ALA A 150 -19.24 18.53 11.49
C ALA A 150 -20.75 18.75 11.72
N ALA A 151 -21.59 17.87 11.19
CA ALA A 151 -23.05 17.95 11.35
C ALA A 151 -23.51 17.73 12.80
N LEU A 152 -22.89 16.78 13.51
CA LEU A 152 -23.18 16.51 14.92
C LEU A 152 -22.79 17.70 15.80
N ALA A 153 -21.57 18.23 15.62
CA ALA A 153 -21.09 19.40 16.35
C ALA A 153 -21.97 20.63 16.11
N ARG A 154 -22.35 20.89 14.84
CA ARG A 154 -23.27 21.98 14.48
C ARG A 154 -24.60 21.87 15.22
N ARG A 155 -25.19 20.67 15.24
CA ARG A 155 -26.47 20.40 15.90
C ARG A 155 -26.37 20.57 17.42
N GLU A 156 -25.31 20.04 18.02
CA GLU A 156 -25.06 20.11 19.46
C GLU A 156 -24.90 21.55 19.95
N ALA A 157 -24.22 22.39 19.17
CA ALA A 157 -24.06 23.80 19.48
C ALA A 157 -25.31 24.67 19.17
N GLY A 158 -26.36 24.08 18.59
CA GLY A 158 -27.59 24.80 18.23
C GLY A 158 -27.42 25.82 17.10
N MET A 159 -26.40 25.68 16.25
CA MET A 159 -26.12 26.63 15.19
C MET A 159 -27.12 26.48 14.03
N PRO A 160 -27.60 27.59 13.43
CA PRO A 160 -28.43 27.54 12.22
C PRO A 160 -27.72 26.81 11.06
N GLU A 161 -28.48 26.40 10.03
CA GLU A 161 -27.95 25.75 8.83
C GLU A 161 -27.20 26.71 7.89
N ILE A 162 -26.28 27.49 8.45
CA ILE A 162 -25.31 28.28 7.69
C ILE A 162 -24.33 27.30 7.05
N PRO A 163 -23.96 27.49 5.76
CA PRO A 163 -22.99 26.64 5.12
C PRO A 163 -21.65 26.62 5.86
N LEU A 164 -21.05 25.43 5.96
CA LEU A 164 -19.76 25.20 6.60
C LEU A 164 -18.77 24.63 5.59
N ARG A 165 -17.56 25.18 5.55
CA ARG A 165 -16.42 24.53 4.91
C ARG A 165 -15.50 23.98 5.98
N ILE A 166 -15.15 22.70 5.84
CA ILE A 166 -14.16 22.02 6.65
C ILE A 166 -12.92 21.77 5.81
N GLU A 167 -11.84 22.46 6.12
CA GLU A 167 -10.55 22.29 5.46
C GLU A 167 -9.63 21.44 6.35
N ILE A 168 -9.18 20.29 5.85
CA ILE A 168 -8.23 19.42 6.55
C ILE A 168 -6.81 19.74 6.10
N SER A 169 -5.88 19.89 7.03
CA SER A 169 -4.47 20.13 6.70
C SER A 169 -3.51 19.34 7.59
N ILE A 170 -2.38 18.96 7.00
CA ILE A 170 -1.28 18.28 7.67
C ILE A 170 -0.01 19.00 7.20
N PRO A 171 0.50 20.02 7.93
CA PRO A 171 1.56 20.90 7.42
C PRO A 171 2.81 20.19 6.92
N SER A 172 3.27 19.14 7.62
CA SER A 172 4.39 18.29 7.22
C SER A 172 4.07 17.30 6.09
N GLY A 173 2.84 17.28 5.59
CA GLY A 173 2.33 16.29 4.65
C GLY A 173 3.05 16.29 3.31
N ARG A 174 3.50 17.45 2.81
CA ARG A 174 4.29 17.51 1.56
C ARG A 174 5.61 16.73 1.69
N GLU A 175 6.38 16.97 2.76
CA GLU A 175 7.65 16.29 3.01
C GLU A 175 7.45 14.80 3.34
N LEU A 176 6.36 14.47 4.04
CA LEU A 176 6.03 13.08 4.37
C LEU A 176 5.63 12.28 3.13
N ALA A 177 4.97 12.89 2.15
CA ALA A 177 4.51 12.21 0.94
C ALA A 177 5.66 11.54 0.17
N GLU A 178 6.84 12.15 0.13
CA GLU A 178 8.04 11.60 -0.51
C GLU A 178 8.50 10.27 0.11
N LYS A 179 8.10 9.99 1.36
CA LYS A 179 8.41 8.76 2.10
C LYS A 179 7.26 7.74 2.08
N THR A 180 6.22 7.99 1.29
CA THR A 180 5.03 7.13 1.18
C THR A 180 4.88 6.57 -0.23
N PHE A 181 3.92 5.67 -0.42
CA PHE A 181 3.52 5.19 -1.74
C PHE A 181 2.70 6.21 -2.56
N ASN A 182 2.31 7.35 -1.98
CA ASN A 182 1.44 8.32 -2.63
C ASN A 182 1.93 8.81 -4.00
N PRO A 183 3.21 9.19 -4.19
CA PRO A 183 3.68 9.64 -5.49
C PRO A 183 3.49 8.58 -6.59
N HIS A 184 3.71 7.30 -6.26
CA HIS A 184 3.54 6.19 -7.20
C HIS A 184 2.06 5.95 -7.55
N LEU A 185 1.17 6.19 -6.59
CA LEU A 185 -0.28 6.06 -6.78
C LEU A 185 -0.90 7.27 -7.52
N GLY A 186 -0.13 8.27 -7.92
CA GLY A 186 -0.65 9.50 -8.53
C GLY A 186 -1.29 10.46 -7.52
N ILE A 187 -0.73 10.54 -6.32
CA ILE A 187 -1.13 11.52 -5.29
C ILE A 187 0.03 12.49 -5.07
N ILE A 188 -0.14 13.74 -5.48
CA ILE A 188 0.93 14.73 -5.52
C ILE A 188 0.71 15.85 -4.49
N GLY A 189 1.81 16.45 -4.03
CA GLY A 189 1.79 17.66 -3.19
C GLY A 189 1.47 17.45 -1.70
N GLY A 190 1.15 16.21 -1.28
CA GLY A 190 0.84 15.89 0.11
C GLY A 190 0.44 14.43 0.34
N ILE A 191 0.07 14.11 1.59
CA ILE A 191 -0.37 12.78 1.98
C ILE A 191 -1.89 12.61 1.90
N SER A 192 -2.35 11.36 1.97
CA SER A 192 -3.77 11.02 1.97
C SER A 192 -4.33 10.99 3.40
N VAL A 193 -5.56 11.46 3.57
CA VAL A 193 -6.34 11.24 4.80
C VAL A 193 -7.06 9.90 4.65
N LEU A 194 -6.61 8.89 5.39
CA LEU A 194 -7.03 7.51 5.21
C LEU A 194 -7.28 6.79 6.56
N GLY A 195 -7.89 5.61 6.47
CA GLY A 195 -8.21 4.76 7.61
C GLY A 195 -9.64 4.22 7.52
N THR A 196 -9.78 2.91 7.26
CA THR A 196 -11.07 2.23 7.10
C THR A 196 -11.72 1.88 8.44
N THR A 197 -10.92 1.48 9.43
CA THR A 197 -11.39 1.16 10.79
C THR A 197 -11.25 2.35 11.75
N GLY A 198 -10.42 3.34 11.37
CA GLY A 198 -9.99 4.44 12.22
C GLY A 198 -8.89 4.08 13.22
N ILE A 199 -8.40 2.84 13.21
CA ILE A 199 -7.35 2.33 14.10
C ILE A 199 -6.11 1.94 13.29
N VAL A 200 -4.93 2.32 13.79
CA VAL A 200 -3.64 1.85 13.28
C VAL A 200 -3.23 0.62 14.08
N ASN A 201 -3.14 -0.52 13.40
CA ASN A 201 -2.65 -1.76 13.98
C ASN A 201 -1.18 -1.96 13.59
N PRO A 202 -0.27 -2.16 14.56
CA PRO A 202 1.16 -2.26 14.29
C PRO A 202 1.49 -3.46 13.39
N MET A 203 2.33 -3.22 12.38
CA MET A 203 2.82 -4.21 11.41
C MET A 203 1.70 -5.03 10.73
N SER A 204 0.61 -4.35 10.36
CA SER A 204 -0.54 -5.02 9.76
C SER A 204 -0.25 -5.52 8.34
N GLU A 205 -0.33 -6.84 8.15
CA GLU A 205 -0.29 -7.45 6.82
C GLU A 205 -1.46 -7.03 5.93
N ALA A 206 -2.63 -6.83 6.54
CA ALA A 206 -3.80 -6.34 5.82
C ALA A 206 -3.53 -4.96 5.20
N ALA A 207 -2.85 -4.06 5.92
CA ALA A 207 -2.49 -2.75 5.38
C ALA A 207 -1.53 -2.87 4.18
N LEU A 208 -0.53 -3.76 4.24
CA LEU A 208 0.37 -4.02 3.11
C LEU A 208 -0.37 -4.59 1.89
N VAL A 209 -1.26 -5.56 2.12
CA VAL A 209 -2.08 -6.19 1.08
C VAL A 209 -2.99 -5.15 0.39
N GLU A 210 -3.60 -4.23 1.15
CA GLU A 210 -4.39 -3.15 0.58
C GLU A 210 -3.56 -2.15 -0.23
N THR A 211 -2.34 -1.83 0.20
CA THR A 211 -1.42 -1.01 -0.61
C THR A 211 -1.12 -1.67 -1.96
N ILE A 212 -0.87 -2.99 -1.97
CA ILE A 212 -0.63 -3.73 -3.22
C ILE A 212 -1.87 -3.71 -4.13
N ARG A 213 -3.06 -3.88 -3.55
CA ARG A 213 -4.32 -3.81 -4.31
C ARG A 213 -4.52 -2.44 -4.96
N LEU A 214 -4.26 -1.37 -4.22
CA LEU A 214 -4.37 0.00 -4.75
C LEU A 214 -3.41 0.24 -5.91
N ASP A 215 -2.16 -0.22 -5.78
CA ASP A 215 -1.15 -0.13 -6.84
C ASP A 215 -1.59 -0.85 -8.11
N ILE A 216 -2.09 -2.09 -7.97
CA ILE A 216 -2.67 -2.86 -9.09
C ILE A 216 -3.84 -2.12 -9.73
N ARG A 217 -4.75 -1.55 -8.92
CA ARG A 217 -5.94 -0.88 -9.44
C ARG A 217 -5.62 0.39 -10.22
N VAL A 218 -4.63 1.17 -9.78
CA VAL A 218 -4.16 2.35 -10.52
C VAL A 218 -3.69 1.94 -11.92
N HIS A 219 -2.85 0.91 -12.01
CA HIS A 219 -2.38 0.39 -13.29
C HIS A 219 -3.50 -0.22 -14.14
N ALA A 220 -4.48 -0.89 -13.52
CA ALA A 220 -5.61 -1.49 -14.23
C ALA A 220 -6.49 -0.45 -14.95
N GLN A 221 -6.48 0.82 -14.53
CA GLN A 221 -7.22 1.89 -15.21
C GLN A 221 -6.50 2.45 -16.44
N GLU A 222 -5.24 2.12 -16.64
CA GLU A 222 -4.44 2.58 -17.79
C GLU A 222 -4.62 1.65 -19.03
N ASP A 223 -5.72 0.87 -19.07
CA ASP A 223 -6.05 -0.13 -20.11
C ASP A 223 -4.93 -1.16 -20.37
N VAL A 224 -4.15 -1.47 -19.33
CA VAL A 224 -3.01 -2.40 -19.42
C VAL A 224 -3.47 -3.86 -19.18
N SER A 225 -3.16 -4.76 -20.12
CA SER A 225 -3.42 -6.19 -19.98
C SER A 225 -2.28 -7.00 -19.34
N LEU A 226 -1.08 -6.43 -19.30
CA LEU A 226 0.17 -7.06 -18.87
C LEU A 226 0.93 -6.18 -17.86
N LEU A 227 1.23 -6.71 -16.67
CA LEU A 227 2.06 -6.00 -15.68
C LEU A 227 3.35 -6.75 -15.30
N ALA A 228 4.39 -5.97 -15.01
CA ALA A 228 5.58 -6.49 -14.36
C ALA A 228 5.37 -6.57 -12.84
N VAL A 229 5.73 -7.71 -12.24
CA VAL A 229 5.55 -7.98 -10.81
C VAL A 229 6.87 -8.40 -10.20
N ALA A 230 7.22 -7.82 -9.05
CA ALA A 230 8.43 -8.19 -8.31
C ALA A 230 8.16 -8.33 -6.80
N PRO A 231 8.70 -9.36 -6.11
CA PRO A 231 8.62 -9.51 -4.65
C PRO A 231 9.35 -8.42 -3.84
N GLY A 232 10.05 -7.50 -4.48
CA GLY A 232 10.80 -6.43 -3.82
C GLY A 232 11.83 -5.79 -4.74
N ASN A 233 12.55 -4.82 -4.19
CA ASN A 233 13.45 -3.94 -4.96
C ASN A 233 14.54 -4.67 -5.75
N TYR A 234 14.97 -5.86 -5.32
CA TYR A 234 15.94 -6.66 -6.07
C TYR A 234 15.38 -7.15 -7.40
N GLY A 235 14.13 -7.62 -7.44
CA GLY A 235 13.52 -8.11 -8.68
C GLY A 235 13.19 -6.98 -9.64
N GLU A 236 12.72 -5.86 -9.10
CA GLU A 236 12.48 -4.63 -9.82
C GLU A 236 13.78 -4.09 -10.45
N ARG A 237 14.86 -3.98 -9.67
CA ARG A 237 16.19 -3.56 -10.16
C ARG A 237 16.72 -4.52 -11.22
N PHE A 238 16.62 -5.83 -10.97
CA PHE A 238 17.06 -6.84 -11.90
C PHE A 238 16.34 -6.69 -13.26
N LEU A 239 15.02 -6.56 -13.27
CA LEU A 239 14.28 -6.35 -14.51
C LEU A 239 14.74 -5.06 -15.20
N LYS A 240 14.85 -3.95 -14.49
CA LYS A 240 15.36 -2.70 -15.09
C LYS A 240 16.74 -2.86 -15.73
N GLU A 241 17.68 -3.48 -15.03
CA GLU A 241 19.06 -3.66 -15.51
C GLU A 241 19.13 -4.65 -16.69
N GLU A 242 18.33 -5.71 -16.66
CA GLU A 242 18.34 -6.78 -17.66
C GLU A 242 17.52 -6.42 -18.91
N THR A 243 16.43 -5.68 -18.76
CA THR A 243 15.44 -5.45 -19.83
C THR A 243 15.29 -3.99 -20.24
N GLY A 244 15.71 -3.04 -19.40
CA GLY A 244 15.55 -1.61 -19.63
C GLY A 244 14.17 -1.03 -19.27
N LEU A 245 13.27 -1.83 -18.69
CA LEU A 245 11.94 -1.38 -18.28
C LEU A 245 11.98 -0.27 -17.22
N SER A 246 11.05 0.68 -17.33
CA SER A 246 10.82 1.73 -16.35
C SER A 246 10.16 1.18 -15.10
N MET A 247 10.68 1.59 -13.93
CA MET A 247 10.18 1.16 -12.62
C MET A 247 8.72 1.58 -12.36
N GLU A 248 8.18 2.50 -13.16
CA GLU A 248 6.83 3.02 -13.01
C GLU A 248 5.73 2.00 -13.35
N ASN A 249 6.06 0.92 -14.08
CA ASN A 249 5.10 -0.13 -14.48
C ASN A 249 5.17 -1.41 -13.62
N PHE A 250 5.74 -1.30 -12.42
CA PHE A 250 6.04 -2.44 -11.57
C PHE A 250 5.18 -2.48 -10.32
N ILE A 251 4.52 -3.61 -10.12
CA ILE A 251 3.85 -3.91 -8.85
C ILE A 251 4.80 -4.60 -7.90
N LYS A 252 4.99 -4.01 -6.71
CA LYS A 252 5.76 -4.62 -5.61
C LYS A 252 4.87 -5.49 -4.74
N CYS A 253 4.90 -6.80 -4.96
CA CYS A 253 4.06 -7.74 -4.23
C CYS A 253 4.62 -8.20 -2.86
N SER A 254 5.82 -7.76 -2.48
CA SER A 254 6.49 -8.17 -1.23
C SER A 254 6.53 -9.70 -1.09
N ASN A 255 6.04 -10.26 0.02
CA ASN A 255 5.94 -11.71 0.19
C ASN A 255 4.59 -12.28 -0.27
N PHE A 256 3.63 -11.46 -0.70
CA PHE A 256 2.22 -11.83 -0.96
C PHE A 256 1.95 -12.24 -2.42
N ILE A 257 2.83 -13.03 -3.03
CA ILE A 257 2.78 -13.35 -4.47
C ILE A 257 1.41 -13.89 -4.90
N GLY A 258 0.93 -14.98 -4.30
CA GLY A 258 -0.34 -15.57 -4.72
C GLY A 258 -1.54 -14.64 -4.48
N THR A 259 -1.52 -13.85 -3.40
CA THR A 259 -2.56 -12.85 -3.14
C THR A 259 -2.56 -11.76 -4.21
N SER A 260 -1.38 -11.26 -4.59
CA SER A 260 -1.24 -10.25 -5.65
C SER A 260 -1.71 -10.77 -7.00
N PHE A 261 -1.40 -12.02 -7.36
CA PHE A 261 -1.88 -12.61 -8.61
C PHE A 261 -3.41 -12.80 -8.63
N LYS A 262 -4.02 -13.15 -7.49
CA LYS A 262 -5.49 -13.15 -7.36
C LYS A 262 -6.07 -11.74 -7.51
N MET A 263 -5.38 -10.71 -7.02
CA MET A 263 -5.80 -9.32 -7.20
C MET A 263 -5.70 -8.85 -8.65
N LEU A 264 -4.62 -9.20 -9.37
CA LEU A 264 -4.49 -8.90 -10.81
C LEU A 264 -5.74 -9.38 -11.57
N SER A 265 -6.09 -10.65 -11.38
CA SER A 265 -7.28 -11.27 -11.99
C SER A 265 -8.58 -10.55 -11.62
N GLN A 266 -8.75 -10.17 -10.35
CA GLN A 266 -9.93 -9.43 -9.87
C GLN A 266 -10.06 -8.02 -10.46
N GLU A 267 -8.94 -7.37 -10.75
CA GLU A 267 -8.90 -6.02 -11.32
C GLU A 267 -8.81 -6.03 -12.86
N GLY A 268 -9.00 -7.20 -13.51
CA GLY A 268 -9.06 -7.32 -14.98
C GLY A 268 -7.70 -7.45 -15.67
N ILE A 269 -6.62 -7.66 -14.93
CA ILE A 269 -5.28 -7.87 -15.48
C ILE A 269 -5.04 -9.36 -15.64
N HIS A 270 -4.88 -9.79 -16.88
CA HIS A 270 -4.86 -11.21 -17.24
C HIS A 270 -3.49 -11.74 -17.62
N GLN A 271 -2.47 -10.88 -17.72
CA GLN A 271 -1.11 -11.26 -18.04
C GLN A 271 -0.11 -10.64 -17.05
N ALA A 272 0.93 -11.37 -16.67
CA ALA A 272 1.94 -10.89 -15.74
C ALA A 272 3.34 -11.43 -16.06
N LEU A 273 4.34 -10.55 -16.01
CA LEU A 273 5.76 -10.92 -15.99
C LEU A 273 6.27 -10.86 -14.54
N LEU A 274 6.51 -12.03 -13.94
CA LEU A 274 7.07 -12.13 -12.60
C LEU A 274 8.59 -12.24 -12.67
N ALA A 275 9.31 -11.32 -12.01
CA ALA A 275 10.74 -11.50 -11.77
C ALA A 275 11.08 -11.58 -10.28
N GLY A 276 11.92 -12.53 -9.93
CA GLY A 276 12.26 -12.75 -8.54
C GLY A 276 13.50 -13.60 -8.33
N HIS A 277 14.09 -13.38 -7.15
CA HIS A 277 15.23 -14.14 -6.70
C HIS A 277 14.87 -15.62 -6.48
N VAL A 278 15.74 -16.54 -6.87
CA VAL A 278 15.55 -17.99 -6.73
C VAL A 278 15.16 -18.40 -5.31
N GLY A 279 15.80 -17.80 -4.30
CA GLY A 279 15.48 -18.01 -2.88
C GLY A 279 14.05 -17.68 -2.45
N LYS A 280 13.28 -16.93 -3.25
CA LYS A 280 11.84 -16.69 -3.01
C LYS A 280 10.98 -17.52 -3.95
N LEU A 281 11.27 -17.49 -5.25
CA LEU A 281 10.39 -18.09 -6.26
C LEU A 281 10.39 -19.63 -6.23
N VAL A 282 11.47 -20.27 -5.77
CA VAL A 282 11.47 -21.72 -5.51
C VAL A 282 10.31 -22.13 -4.59
N LYS A 283 9.93 -21.30 -3.61
CA LYS A 283 8.82 -21.61 -2.70
C LYS A 283 7.49 -21.66 -3.45
N VAL A 284 7.30 -20.74 -4.39
CA VAL A 284 6.10 -20.67 -5.23
C VAL A 284 6.03 -21.89 -6.14
N ALA A 285 7.16 -22.38 -6.67
CA ALA A 285 7.20 -23.63 -7.44
C ALA A 285 6.65 -24.84 -6.63
N GLY A 286 6.81 -24.82 -5.30
CA GLY A 286 6.23 -25.83 -4.40
C GLY A 286 4.83 -25.53 -3.87
N GLY A 287 4.12 -24.53 -4.42
CA GLY A 287 2.77 -24.14 -3.99
C GLY A 287 2.71 -23.20 -2.78
N VAL A 288 3.85 -22.70 -2.28
CA VAL A 288 3.87 -21.77 -1.14
C VAL A 288 3.67 -20.33 -1.64
N MET A 289 2.42 -19.86 -1.57
CA MET A 289 1.99 -18.57 -2.12
C MET A 289 2.45 -17.32 -1.37
N ASN A 290 2.94 -17.49 -0.13
CA ASN A 290 3.57 -16.42 0.64
C ASN A 290 5.03 -16.77 0.92
N THR A 291 5.96 -15.95 0.45
CA THR A 291 7.39 -16.31 0.47
C THR A 291 8.09 -16.05 1.81
N HIS A 292 7.40 -15.46 2.78
CA HIS A 292 7.94 -15.25 4.12
C HIS A 292 8.22 -16.61 4.80
N SER A 293 9.37 -16.73 5.49
CA SER A 293 9.87 -17.98 6.08
C SER A 293 8.85 -18.72 6.95
N ARG A 294 8.01 -17.97 7.69
CA ARG A 294 6.93 -18.52 8.53
C ARG A 294 5.89 -19.37 7.79
N TYR A 295 5.74 -19.21 6.47
CA TYR A 295 4.77 -19.96 5.65
C TYR A 295 5.37 -21.23 5.03
N GLY A 296 6.61 -21.55 5.37
CA GLY A 296 7.35 -22.67 4.83
C GLY A 296 8.59 -22.22 4.08
N ASP A 297 9.65 -23.02 4.18
CA ASP A 297 10.85 -22.83 3.38
C ASP A 297 10.89 -23.84 2.24
N ARG A 298 11.08 -25.13 2.57
CA ARG A 298 11.05 -26.28 1.64
C ARG A 298 11.88 -26.13 0.36
N ARG A 299 12.83 -25.19 0.33
CA ARG A 299 13.53 -24.79 -0.89
C ARG A 299 14.35 -25.93 -1.46
N MET A 300 15.08 -26.64 -0.61
CA MET A 300 15.93 -27.75 -1.04
C MET A 300 15.12 -28.96 -1.48
N GLU A 301 13.99 -29.24 -0.83
CA GLU A 301 13.09 -30.32 -1.22
C GLU A 301 12.45 -30.05 -2.59
N ILE A 302 12.07 -28.79 -2.85
CA ILE A 302 11.51 -28.38 -4.14
C ILE A 302 12.60 -28.41 -5.22
N LEU A 303 13.79 -27.87 -4.95
CA LEU A 303 14.92 -27.94 -5.89
C LEU A 303 15.32 -29.37 -6.20
N SER A 304 15.38 -30.25 -5.20
CA SER A 304 15.61 -31.68 -5.36
C SER A 304 14.53 -32.32 -6.24
N ALA A 305 13.26 -31.99 -6.04
CA ALA A 305 12.18 -32.48 -6.89
C ALA A 305 12.32 -31.99 -8.35
N CYS A 306 12.58 -30.70 -8.57
CA CYS A 306 12.84 -30.16 -9.90
C CYS A 306 14.06 -30.82 -10.57
N ALA A 307 15.13 -31.07 -9.81
CA ALA A 307 16.32 -31.73 -10.29
C ALA A 307 16.06 -33.19 -10.71
N ARG A 308 15.25 -33.93 -9.96
CA ARG A 308 14.80 -35.27 -10.36
C ARG A 308 13.99 -35.23 -11.66
N THR A 309 13.11 -34.25 -11.83
CA THR A 309 12.28 -34.10 -13.04
C THR A 309 13.12 -33.92 -14.31
N VAL A 310 14.25 -33.21 -14.22
CA VAL A 310 15.16 -33.02 -15.36
C VAL A 310 16.21 -34.14 -15.49
N GLY A 311 16.11 -35.18 -14.67
CA GLY A 311 16.97 -36.37 -14.74
C GLY A 311 18.33 -36.22 -14.09
N PHE A 312 18.52 -35.26 -13.17
CA PHE A 312 19.78 -35.13 -12.43
C PHE A 312 19.96 -36.29 -11.43
N PRO A 313 20.99 -37.16 -11.57
CA PRO A 313 21.13 -38.36 -10.74
C PRO A 313 21.40 -38.07 -9.25
N GLU A 314 22.05 -36.94 -8.95
CA GLU A 314 22.48 -36.57 -7.59
C GLU A 314 21.53 -35.56 -6.94
N ALA A 315 20.26 -35.54 -7.35
CA ALA A 315 19.25 -34.60 -6.84
C ALA A 315 19.06 -34.63 -5.32
N ASP A 316 19.32 -35.76 -4.67
CA ASP A 316 19.20 -35.92 -3.21
C ASP A 316 20.34 -35.20 -2.47
N ALA A 317 21.47 -34.92 -3.14
CA ALA A 317 22.59 -34.17 -2.57
C ALA A 317 22.22 -32.70 -2.28
N LEU A 318 21.12 -32.19 -2.87
CA LEU A 318 20.60 -30.85 -2.60
C LEU A 318 19.92 -30.73 -1.23
N LEU A 319 19.36 -31.82 -0.70
CA LEU A 319 18.57 -31.82 0.54
C LEU A 319 19.31 -31.27 1.78
N PRO A 320 20.59 -31.62 2.03
CA PRO A 320 21.31 -31.12 3.20
C PRO A 320 21.87 -29.69 3.04
N MET A 321 21.75 -29.06 1.87
CA MET A 321 22.32 -27.72 1.63
C MET A 321 21.54 -26.64 2.37
N ASN A 322 22.22 -25.56 2.73
CA ASN A 322 21.63 -24.50 3.56
C ASN A 322 21.03 -23.36 2.73
N THR A 323 21.65 -23.04 1.58
CA THR A 323 21.26 -21.88 0.76
C THR A 323 20.95 -22.28 -0.67
N THR A 324 20.15 -21.44 -1.34
CA THR A 324 19.87 -21.59 -2.77
C THR A 324 21.10 -21.34 -3.64
N GLU A 325 22.04 -20.57 -3.12
CA GLU A 325 23.33 -20.27 -3.73
C GLU A 325 24.24 -21.50 -3.71
N GLU A 326 24.35 -22.18 -2.56
CA GLU A 326 25.10 -23.44 -2.44
C GLU A 326 24.54 -24.51 -3.39
N ALA A 327 23.21 -24.63 -3.45
CA ALA A 327 22.53 -25.51 -4.40
C ALA A 327 22.78 -25.11 -5.86
N ALA A 328 22.81 -23.82 -6.17
CA ALA A 328 23.10 -23.33 -7.51
C ALA A 328 24.55 -23.64 -7.93
N ASP A 329 25.51 -23.44 -7.04
CA ASP A 329 26.93 -23.76 -7.27
C ASP A 329 27.10 -25.26 -7.55
N PHE A 330 26.49 -26.12 -6.72
CA PHE A 330 26.53 -27.56 -6.94
C PHE A 330 25.94 -27.96 -8.29
N LEU A 331 24.75 -27.44 -8.64
CA LEU A 331 24.13 -27.73 -9.94
C LEU A 331 24.93 -27.18 -11.12
N TYR A 332 25.64 -26.06 -10.94
CA TYR A 332 26.50 -25.47 -11.95
C TYR A 332 27.72 -26.37 -12.23
N GLU A 333 28.40 -26.83 -11.19
CA GLU A 333 29.54 -27.74 -11.29
C GLU A 333 29.20 -29.05 -12.01
N HIS A 334 27.95 -29.51 -11.88
CA HIS A 334 27.45 -30.71 -12.55
C HIS A 334 26.84 -30.46 -13.93
N GLY A 335 26.73 -29.20 -14.38
CA GLY A 335 26.17 -28.84 -15.68
C GLY A 335 24.65 -28.95 -15.80
N TYR A 336 23.93 -28.91 -14.67
CA TYR A 336 22.47 -29.03 -14.60
C TYR A 336 21.76 -27.74 -14.17
N LEU A 337 22.49 -26.68 -13.79
CA LEU A 337 21.90 -25.45 -13.25
C LEU A 337 20.78 -24.90 -14.15
N LYS A 338 21.06 -24.73 -15.44
CA LYS A 338 20.11 -24.12 -16.38
C LYS A 338 18.81 -24.93 -16.47
N GLN A 339 18.92 -26.23 -16.67
CA GLN A 339 17.78 -27.13 -16.82
C GLN A 339 16.91 -27.15 -15.55
N VAL A 340 17.54 -27.20 -14.37
CA VAL A 340 16.82 -27.17 -13.10
C VAL A 340 16.11 -25.83 -12.89
N MET A 341 16.78 -24.72 -13.19
CA MET A 341 16.20 -23.39 -13.01
C MET A 341 15.07 -23.11 -14.02
N GLU A 342 15.17 -23.62 -15.25
CA GLU A 342 14.08 -23.62 -16.23
C GLU A 342 12.88 -24.42 -15.71
N GLN A 343 13.12 -25.60 -15.12
CA GLN A 343 12.06 -26.39 -14.49
C GLN A 343 11.41 -25.64 -13.32
N VAL A 344 12.19 -24.95 -12.48
CA VAL A 344 11.66 -24.11 -11.40
C VAL A 344 10.79 -22.99 -11.98
N ALA A 345 11.27 -22.25 -12.98
CA ALA A 345 10.53 -21.14 -13.59
C ALA A 345 9.20 -21.61 -14.20
N ASN A 346 9.21 -22.75 -14.92
CA ASN A 346 8.00 -23.36 -15.49
C ASN A 346 7.02 -23.82 -14.40
N GLN A 347 7.52 -24.37 -13.29
CA GLN A 347 6.69 -24.78 -12.18
C GLN A 347 6.05 -23.58 -11.47
N VAL A 348 6.79 -22.47 -11.27
CA VAL A 348 6.23 -21.21 -10.75
C VAL A 348 5.10 -20.72 -11.64
N LYS A 349 5.34 -20.68 -12.96
CA LYS A 349 4.33 -20.30 -13.96
C LYS A 349 3.06 -21.13 -13.81
N ALA A 350 3.18 -22.46 -13.86
CA ALA A 350 2.03 -23.36 -13.80
C ALA A 350 1.22 -23.18 -12.51
N VAL A 351 1.91 -23.08 -11.38
CA VAL A 351 1.29 -22.91 -10.06
C VAL A 351 0.54 -21.57 -9.94
N LEU A 352 1.10 -20.48 -10.47
CA LEU A 352 0.43 -19.17 -10.44
C LEU A 352 -0.76 -19.11 -11.40
N GLU A 353 -0.63 -19.68 -12.60
CA GLU A 353 -1.72 -19.79 -13.57
C GLU A 353 -2.88 -20.60 -12.99
N GLU A 354 -2.61 -21.74 -12.35
CA GLU A 354 -3.62 -22.58 -11.71
C GLU A 354 -4.36 -21.84 -10.57
N GLU A 355 -3.62 -21.13 -9.71
CA GLU A 355 -4.19 -20.47 -8.53
C GLU A 355 -4.92 -19.15 -8.81
N SER A 356 -4.60 -18.47 -9.90
CA SER A 356 -5.09 -17.10 -10.16
C SER A 356 -5.81 -16.92 -11.50
N GLY A 357 -5.57 -17.81 -12.48
CA GLY A 357 -6.05 -17.64 -13.85
C GLY A 357 -5.30 -16.57 -14.66
N VAL A 358 -4.24 -15.98 -14.12
CA VAL A 358 -3.41 -14.97 -14.81
C VAL A 358 -2.32 -15.67 -15.62
N GLN A 359 -2.27 -15.40 -16.93
CA GLN A 359 -1.20 -15.90 -17.79
C GLN A 359 0.15 -15.34 -17.31
N THR A 360 1.09 -16.22 -17.02
CA THR A 360 2.30 -15.82 -16.30
C THR A 360 3.55 -16.18 -17.09
N GLU A 361 4.49 -15.25 -17.17
CA GLU A 361 5.86 -15.52 -17.56
C GLU A 361 6.79 -15.18 -16.39
N VAL A 362 7.90 -15.91 -16.26
CA VAL A 362 8.77 -15.86 -15.09
C VAL A 362 10.21 -15.62 -15.53
N MET A 363 10.88 -14.68 -14.87
CA MET A 363 12.33 -14.48 -14.94
C MET A 363 12.96 -14.75 -13.57
N LEU A 364 13.83 -15.74 -13.51
CA LEU A 364 14.47 -16.22 -12.29
C LEU A 364 15.93 -15.79 -12.25
N PHE A 365 16.36 -15.17 -11.16
CA PHE A 365 17.74 -14.71 -11.01
C PHE A 365 18.34 -15.06 -9.64
N SER A 366 19.66 -14.98 -9.55
CA SER A 366 20.39 -14.97 -8.27
C SER A 366 21.45 -13.88 -8.27
N SER A 367 21.93 -13.50 -7.09
CA SER A 367 23.02 -12.52 -6.95
C SER A 367 24.33 -12.97 -7.60
N ASN A 368 24.64 -14.27 -7.61
CA ASN A 368 25.91 -14.79 -8.12
C ASN A 368 25.90 -15.06 -9.62
N TYR A 369 24.74 -15.46 -10.17
CA TYR A 369 24.63 -15.90 -11.57
C TYR A 369 23.86 -14.94 -12.47
N GLY A 370 23.29 -13.86 -11.93
CA GLY A 370 22.39 -12.99 -12.69
C GLY A 370 21.14 -13.75 -13.16
N LEU A 371 20.73 -13.56 -14.41
CA LEU A 371 19.62 -14.30 -15.02
C LEU A 371 19.96 -15.80 -15.11
N MET A 372 19.21 -16.63 -14.38
CA MET A 372 19.41 -18.08 -14.34
C MET A 372 18.50 -18.83 -15.31
N ALA A 373 17.24 -18.39 -15.41
CA ALA A 373 16.25 -18.98 -16.29
C ALA A 373 15.13 -18.00 -16.59
N ARG A 374 14.44 -18.23 -17.71
CA ARG A 374 13.19 -17.56 -18.06
C ARG A 374 12.26 -18.53 -18.78
N THR A 375 10.96 -18.33 -18.61
CA THR A 375 9.95 -19.07 -19.37
C THR A 375 9.90 -18.59 -20.83
N ALA A 376 9.35 -19.40 -21.72
CA ALA A 376 9.47 -19.20 -23.17
C ALA A 376 8.86 -17.89 -23.69
N GLY A 377 7.82 -17.36 -23.04
CA GLY A 377 7.14 -16.11 -23.42
C GLY A 377 7.70 -14.86 -22.74
N ALA A 378 8.65 -14.99 -21.80
CA ALA A 378 9.14 -13.87 -21.01
C ALA A 378 9.70 -12.73 -21.88
N ASP A 379 10.47 -13.05 -22.93
CA ASP A 379 11.01 -12.03 -23.84
C ASP A 379 9.92 -11.32 -24.65
N ALA A 380 8.79 -11.98 -24.92
CA ALA A 380 7.66 -11.36 -25.60
C ALA A 380 6.97 -10.36 -24.67
N TYR A 381 6.73 -10.74 -23.41
CA TYR A 381 6.17 -9.84 -22.39
C TYR A 381 7.08 -8.64 -22.13
N VAL A 382 8.40 -8.84 -22.10
CA VAL A 382 9.36 -7.73 -21.98
C VAL A 382 9.22 -6.74 -23.15
N ARG A 383 9.12 -7.22 -24.39
CA ARG A 383 8.95 -6.34 -25.55
C ARG A 383 7.63 -5.57 -25.50
N GLU A 384 6.54 -6.25 -25.16
CA GLU A 384 5.21 -5.64 -25.04
C GLU A 384 5.20 -4.54 -23.97
N LEU A 385 5.77 -4.79 -22.80
CA LEU A 385 5.91 -3.78 -21.73
C LEU A 385 6.75 -2.57 -22.18
N LEU A 386 7.86 -2.79 -22.92
CA LEU A 386 8.67 -1.70 -23.46
C LEU A 386 7.93 -0.88 -24.55
N GLU A 387 7.05 -1.52 -25.32
CA GLU A 387 6.22 -0.83 -26.31
C GLU A 387 5.14 0.02 -25.64
N MET A 388 4.52 -0.48 -24.57
CA MET A 388 3.59 0.28 -23.73
C MET A 388 4.24 1.54 -23.15
N GLU A 389 5.46 1.45 -22.63
CA GLU A 389 6.23 2.60 -22.11
C GLU A 389 6.44 3.71 -23.15
N ARG A 390 6.74 3.33 -24.39
CA ARG A 390 6.98 4.29 -25.47
C ARG A 390 5.70 5.00 -25.91
N GLY A 391 4.57 4.30 -25.92
CA GLY A 391 3.27 4.91 -26.24
C GLY A 391 2.89 5.98 -25.22
N VAL A 392 3.10 5.71 -23.93
CA VAL A 392 2.83 6.67 -22.85
C VAL A 392 3.72 7.92 -22.93
N GLU A 393 5.01 7.77 -23.29
CA GLU A 393 5.91 8.94 -23.47
C GLU A 393 5.55 9.83 -24.68
N GLU A 394 4.88 9.28 -25.70
CA GLU A 394 4.42 10.04 -26.87
C GLU A 394 3.13 10.83 -26.56
N ASP A 395 2.22 10.28 -25.75
CA ASP A 395 0.97 10.93 -25.35
C ASP A 395 1.18 12.11 -24.37
N ILE A 396 2.25 12.10 -23.57
CA ILE A 396 2.58 13.19 -22.61
C ILE A 396 3.20 14.43 -23.31
N LYS A 397 3.59 14.32 -24.60
CA LYS A 397 4.28 15.40 -25.32
C LYS A 397 3.36 16.38 -26.08
N TYR A 398 2.04 16.32 -25.91
CA TYR A 398 1.08 17.17 -26.62
C TYR A 398 0.34 18.17 -25.75
#